data_AF-A0A3D3TA60-F1
#
_entry.id   AF-A0A3D3TA60-F1
#
_cell.length_a   1.000
_cell.length_b   1.000
_cell.length_c   1.000
_cell.angle_alpha   90.00
_cell.angle_beta   90.00
_cell.angle_gamma   90.00
#
_symmetry.space_group_name_H-M   'P 1'
#
loop_
_entity.id
_entity.type
_entity.pdbx_description
1 polymer ?
#
loop_
_entity_poly.entity_id
_entity_poly.type
_entity_poly.pdbx_seq_one_letter_code
_entity_poly.pdbx_strand_id
1 'polypeptide(L)'
;MNTRKQFLSIFLALAMALSAPCYAGAVQAPAAAQDSTLSTASTAQTQGAEGQTSLDTTQATQLIQSMLDGTLTSHAVFVFAWTFDAKNLPQFAQLAQAASLDFYSAIYDGSNMLSILWQVDGADGRISFPCAVTYNADTKTCTLTSSVLNTQSFVSTLMNAGIYQEPVTDPSVPLDSGSNSLPKLTMEEIAALLAANPDETMPEPFAVLPSTTAPYAPGQLKQEALTDALNRLNALRRLAGLPQVTLDMQLSEKAQYGAVVSAANGTISHTPNRPANMEDSFFNTAYEASQKSNLFAGMSLTASSDGFMDDSDAYNVSALGHRRWQLNPTLGKVGFGYATTSTGYREYVTEWITDTSGEGCAYDFIAWPSSGFFPNNIPTAFHRNTAWSVTLSTARYRTPSADSVKVTLQRASDGKTWVFSNANTYTPANSGLYFNVSTQNYAVSNCIIFRPDGIGTYEGVYTVTIEGLQTVAGTPTSLTYQVDFFSTASVPTSYTVTFDPNGGTLSGSSTAQTGTDG
;
A
#
# COMPACT_ATOMS: atom_id res chain seq x y z
N MET A 1 12.21 23.77 36.46
CA MET A 1 11.84 22.47 37.08
C MET A 1 11.25 21.46 36.07
N ASN A 2 10.66 21.92 34.94
CA ASN A 2 10.06 21.04 33.92
C ASN A 2 11.06 20.34 32.97
N THR A 3 12.18 20.97 32.59
CA THR A 3 13.12 20.42 31.57
C THR A 3 13.86 19.15 32.03
N ARG A 4 14.14 19.01 33.34
CA ARG A 4 14.84 17.85 33.91
C ARG A 4 14.02 16.56 33.86
N LYS A 5 12.70 16.67 34.00
CA LYS A 5 11.80 15.51 33.93
C LYS A 5 11.66 15.03 32.48
N GLN A 6 11.55 15.95 31.53
CA GLN A 6 11.46 15.68 30.09
C GLN A 6 12.70 14.94 29.56
N PHE A 7 13.89 15.37 29.98
CA PHE A 7 15.16 14.81 29.51
C PHE A 7 15.42 13.40 30.05
N LEU A 8 15.15 13.15 31.34
CA LEU A 8 15.34 11.84 31.96
C LEU A 8 14.44 10.77 31.31
N SER A 9 13.26 11.15 30.81
CA SER A 9 12.34 10.28 30.07
C SER A 9 12.89 9.86 28.71
N ILE A 10 13.36 10.82 27.92
CA ILE A 10 13.92 10.56 26.58
C ILE A 10 15.21 9.75 26.72
N PHE A 11 16.05 10.09 27.68
CA PHE A 11 17.29 9.36 27.98
C PHE A 11 17.02 7.91 28.38
N LEU A 12 16.08 7.68 29.30
CA LEU A 12 15.73 6.34 29.74
C LEU A 12 15.08 5.53 28.62
N ALA A 13 14.25 6.16 27.78
CA ALA A 13 13.63 5.52 26.63
C ALA A 13 14.63 5.21 25.51
N LEU A 14 15.63 6.06 25.28
CA LEU A 14 16.73 5.80 24.34
C LEU A 14 17.55 4.60 24.83
N ALA A 15 17.87 4.56 26.13
CA ALA A 15 18.54 3.43 26.75
C ALA A 15 17.72 2.13 26.67
N MET A 16 16.39 2.21 26.84
CA MET A 16 15.48 1.06 26.65
C MET A 16 15.42 0.62 25.18
N ALA A 17 15.30 1.55 24.22
CA ALA A 17 15.26 1.25 22.80
C ALA A 17 16.55 0.60 22.29
N LEU A 18 17.71 0.95 22.86
CA LEU A 18 19.00 0.34 22.55
C LEU A 18 19.24 -1.00 23.27
N SER A 19 18.49 -1.32 24.33
CA SER A 19 18.66 -2.53 25.15
C SER A 19 17.57 -3.59 24.96
N ALA A 20 16.44 -3.25 24.35
CA ALA A 20 15.36 -4.18 24.04
C ALA A 20 15.36 -4.53 22.55
N PRO A 21 15.35 -5.81 22.16
CA PRO A 21 15.07 -6.17 20.77
C PRO A 21 13.66 -5.68 20.40
N CYS A 22 13.53 -5.20 19.17
CA CYS A 22 12.36 -4.61 18.54
C CYS A 22 11.02 -5.12 19.12
N TYR A 23 10.14 -4.21 19.53
CA TYR A 23 8.74 -4.56 19.77
C TYR A 23 8.18 -5.15 18.48
N ALA A 24 7.64 -6.37 18.56
CA ALA A 24 7.10 -7.12 17.42
C ALA A 24 6.10 -6.25 16.63
N GLY A 25 6.47 -5.87 15.41
CA GLY A 25 5.64 -5.05 14.52
C GLY A 25 6.38 -4.12 13.54
N ALA A 26 7.70 -3.96 13.65
CA ALA A 26 8.50 -3.21 12.68
C ALA A 26 9.68 -4.05 12.17
N VAL A 27 9.87 -4.00 10.86
CA VAL A 27 10.79 -4.77 10.02
C VAL A 27 12.19 -4.88 10.62
N GLN A 28 12.69 -6.11 10.69
CA GLN A 28 14.07 -6.45 11.00
C GLN A 28 14.94 -6.18 9.76
N ALA A 29 16.02 -5.41 9.90
CA ALA A 29 17.08 -5.26 8.90
C ALA A 29 18.45 -5.60 9.54
N PRO A 30 19.48 -5.94 8.74
CA PRO A 30 20.14 -7.25 8.77
C PRO A 30 21.14 -7.46 9.90
N ALA A 31 21.40 -8.74 10.20
CA ALA A 31 22.41 -9.17 11.16
C ALA A 31 23.85 -8.91 10.67
N ALA A 32 24.52 -7.95 11.30
CA ALA A 32 25.96 -7.90 11.63
C ALA A 32 26.18 -6.54 12.33
N ALA A 33 26.51 -6.43 13.62
CA ALA A 33 27.49 -7.18 14.37
C ALA A 33 26.92 -7.70 15.70
N GLN A 34 27.01 -9.01 15.90
CA GLN A 34 27.23 -9.51 17.24
C GLN A 34 28.65 -9.10 17.63
N ASP A 35 28.79 -8.00 18.36
CA ASP A 35 29.89 -7.93 19.32
C ASP A 35 29.35 -7.52 20.68
N SER A 36 29.58 -8.42 21.62
CA SER A 36 29.14 -8.38 22.99
C SER A 36 30.01 -7.41 23.77
N THR A 37 29.71 -6.11 23.71
CA THR A 37 30.27 -5.13 24.66
C THR A 37 29.22 -4.08 25.09
N LEU A 38 28.02 -4.52 25.44
CA LEU A 38 27.09 -3.75 26.28
C LEU A 38 27.11 -4.27 27.71
N SER A 39 28.32 -4.41 28.27
CA SER A 39 28.51 -4.75 29.69
C SER A 39 29.47 -3.79 30.40
N THR A 40 29.56 -2.53 30.00
CA THR A 40 30.23 -1.47 30.78
C THR A 40 29.89 -0.07 30.26
N ALA A 41 28.60 0.24 30.08
CA ALA A 41 28.15 1.60 30.40
C ALA A 41 27.78 1.58 31.89
N SER A 42 28.82 1.42 32.74
CA SER A 42 28.67 1.70 34.16
C SER A 42 27.99 3.04 34.27
N THR A 43 26.97 3.15 35.13
CA THR A 43 26.59 4.37 35.82
C THR A 43 27.52 5.53 35.44
N ALA A 44 27.12 6.33 34.45
CA ALA A 44 27.62 7.68 34.38
C ALA A 44 27.11 8.31 35.66
N GLN A 45 27.91 8.14 36.72
CA GLN A 45 27.81 8.91 37.92
C GLN A 45 27.80 10.35 37.43
N THR A 46 26.66 10.99 37.58
CA THR A 46 26.57 12.43 37.73
C THR A 46 27.35 12.81 39.00
N GLN A 47 28.67 12.62 39.01
CA GLN A 47 29.58 13.26 39.93
C GLN A 47 30.17 14.43 39.17
N GLY A 48 29.56 15.59 39.37
CA GLY A 48 30.04 16.85 38.79
C GLY A 48 28.96 17.73 38.19
N ALA A 49 27.84 17.96 38.88
CA ALA A 49 27.00 19.15 38.68
C ALA A 49 25.91 19.28 39.78
N GLU A 50 26.26 19.13 41.05
CA GLU A 50 25.46 19.78 42.11
C GLU A 50 25.73 21.28 42.05
N GLY A 51 25.12 21.95 41.07
CA GLY A 51 25.32 23.38 40.86
C GLY A 51 24.81 23.98 39.56
N GLN A 52 24.36 23.19 38.57
CA GLN A 52 23.80 23.75 37.33
C GLN A 52 22.27 23.68 37.26
N THR A 53 21.67 24.87 37.19
CA THR A 53 20.26 25.15 36.94
C THR A 53 19.87 24.77 35.50
N SER A 54 18.87 23.89 35.35
CA SER A 54 18.13 23.55 34.10
C SER A 54 18.96 23.28 32.83
N LEU A 55 18.96 22.04 32.34
CA LEU A 55 19.41 21.74 30.97
C LEU A 55 18.38 22.29 29.97
N ASP A 56 18.82 23.09 29.01
CA ASP A 56 17.99 23.49 27.87
C ASP A 56 18.02 22.42 26.75
N THR A 57 17.23 22.63 25.69
CA THR A 57 17.17 21.70 24.54
C THR A 57 18.50 21.51 23.83
N THR A 58 19.39 22.51 23.86
CA THR A 58 20.72 22.45 23.26
C THR A 58 21.63 21.54 24.08
N GLN A 59 21.69 21.76 25.39
CA GLN A 59 22.49 20.95 26.31
C GLN A 59 21.99 19.50 26.37
N ALA A 60 20.66 19.30 26.27
CA ALA A 60 20.05 17.99 26.13
C ALA A 60 20.48 17.27 24.84
N THR A 61 20.44 17.98 23.71
CA THR A 61 20.85 17.42 22.41
C THR A 61 22.32 17.01 22.43
N GLN A 62 23.20 17.81 23.04
CA GLN A 62 24.62 17.50 23.20
C GLN A 62 24.86 16.24 24.04
N LEU A 63 24.08 16.04 25.11
CA LEU A 63 24.21 14.85 25.95
C LEU A 63 23.73 13.58 25.23
N ILE A 64 22.60 13.65 24.51
CA ILE A 64 22.14 12.54 23.66
C ILE A 64 23.18 12.21 22.59
N GLN A 65 23.72 13.24 21.94
CA GLN A 65 24.77 13.12 20.95
C GLN A 65 25.98 12.37 21.50
N SER A 66 26.46 12.72 22.71
CA SER A 66 27.62 12.06 23.33
C SER A 66 27.41 10.57 23.65
N MET A 67 26.16 10.11 23.80
CA MET A 67 25.87 8.70 24.03
C MET A 67 25.77 7.91 22.72
N LEU A 68 25.11 8.50 21.73
CA LEU A 68 24.92 7.87 20.43
C LEU A 68 26.24 7.84 19.66
N ASP A 69 27.08 8.86 19.85
CA ASP A 69 28.43 8.90 19.34
C ASP A 69 29.28 7.80 19.98
N GLY A 70 29.79 6.89 19.15
CA GLY A 70 30.48 5.67 19.57
C GLY A 70 29.59 4.43 19.75
N THR A 71 28.26 4.60 19.80
CA THR A 71 27.29 3.47 19.84
C THR A 71 26.73 3.15 18.46
N LEU A 72 26.37 4.17 17.69
CA LEU A 72 25.82 4.02 16.34
C LEU A 72 26.89 4.24 15.27
N THR A 73 26.84 3.43 14.22
CA THR A 73 27.74 3.53 13.05
C THR A 73 27.05 4.06 11.80
N SER A 74 25.72 4.18 11.83
CA SER A 74 24.82 4.53 10.74
C SER A 74 23.90 5.70 11.13
N HIS A 75 23.31 6.37 10.15
CA HIS A 75 22.28 7.37 10.42
C HIS A 75 21.07 6.70 11.06
N ALA A 76 20.53 7.34 12.10
CA ALA A 76 19.40 6.77 12.84
C ALA A 76 18.35 7.82 13.18
N VAL A 77 17.12 7.36 13.36
CA VAL A 77 16.02 8.14 13.88
C VAL A 77 15.27 7.36 14.96
N PHE A 78 15.04 8.02 16.09
CA PHE A 78 14.32 7.49 17.24
C PHE A 78 12.99 8.24 17.36
N VAL A 79 11.86 7.54 17.23
CA VAL A 79 10.53 8.13 17.39
C VAL A 79 9.90 7.71 18.71
N PHE A 80 9.46 8.69 19.48
CA PHE A 80 8.83 8.49 20.77
C PHE A 80 7.37 8.92 20.67
N ALA A 81 6.43 8.05 21.06
CA ALA A 81 4.99 8.31 20.89
C ALA A 81 4.14 7.76 22.04
N TRP A 82 2.99 8.38 22.30
CA TRP A 82 1.96 7.77 23.12
C TRP A 82 1.29 6.62 22.37
N THR A 83 0.71 5.66 23.09
CA THR A 83 -0.11 4.58 22.52
C THR A 83 -1.18 5.06 21.55
N PHE A 84 -1.85 6.18 21.84
CA PHE A 84 -2.88 6.75 20.95
C PHE A 84 -2.31 7.46 19.70
N ASP A 85 -1.03 7.84 19.72
CA ASP A 85 -0.30 8.45 18.58
C ASP A 85 0.48 7.42 17.75
N ALA A 86 0.62 6.19 18.27
CA ALA A 86 1.37 5.09 17.65
C ALA A 86 0.85 4.70 16.26
N LYS A 87 -0.38 5.09 15.90
CA LYS A 87 -0.97 4.83 14.57
C LYS A 87 -0.13 5.34 13.39
N ASN A 88 0.71 6.36 13.61
CA ASN A 88 1.57 6.93 12.57
C ASN A 88 2.98 6.29 12.53
N LEU A 89 3.35 5.48 13.53
CA LEU A 89 4.68 4.83 13.59
C LEU A 89 4.98 3.95 12.37
N PRO A 90 4.03 3.14 11.83
CA PRO A 90 4.30 2.37 10.62
C PRO A 90 4.68 3.26 9.43
N GLN A 91 4.04 4.43 9.29
CA GLN A 91 4.38 5.38 8.23
C GLN A 91 5.77 5.99 8.42
N PHE A 92 6.16 6.34 9.65
CA PHE A 92 7.51 6.85 9.93
C PHE A 92 8.59 5.78 9.73
N ALA A 93 8.31 4.53 10.08
CA ALA A 93 9.21 3.40 9.83
C ALA A 93 9.40 3.18 8.32
N GLN A 94 8.31 3.22 7.53
CA GLN A 94 8.40 3.12 6.06
C GLN A 94 9.22 4.27 5.45
N LEU A 95 9.05 5.50 5.94
CA LEU A 95 9.84 6.65 5.52
C LEU A 95 11.33 6.49 5.84
N ALA A 96 11.66 6.05 7.05
CA ALA A 96 13.02 5.80 7.46
C ALA A 96 13.66 4.67 6.64
N GLN A 97 12.92 3.59 6.38
CA GLN A 97 13.37 2.50 5.52
C GLN A 97 13.64 2.98 4.09
N ALA A 98 12.74 3.78 3.49
CA ALA A 98 12.94 4.35 2.17
C ALA A 98 14.17 5.27 2.10
N ALA A 99 14.53 5.91 3.22
CA ALA A 99 15.71 6.73 3.38
C ALA A 99 16.98 5.95 3.78
N SER A 100 16.90 4.61 3.90
CA SER A 100 18.00 3.75 4.41
C SER A 100 18.52 4.19 5.79
N LEU A 101 17.61 4.58 6.68
CA LEU A 101 17.88 5.00 8.05
C LEU A 101 17.53 3.89 9.04
N ASP A 102 18.35 3.73 10.08
CA ASP A 102 17.96 2.89 11.21
C ASP A 102 16.81 3.54 11.98
N PHE A 103 15.71 2.80 12.10
CA PHE A 103 14.51 3.28 12.77
C PHE A 103 14.32 2.59 14.11
N TYR A 104 14.20 3.40 15.16
CA TYR A 104 13.87 2.95 16.51
C TYR A 104 12.60 3.64 16.98
N SER A 105 11.75 2.93 17.73
CA SER A 105 10.58 3.54 18.34
C SER A 105 10.33 3.08 19.76
N ALA A 106 9.80 3.97 20.59
CA ALA A 106 9.33 3.66 21.93
C ALA A 106 7.89 4.17 22.14
N ILE A 107 7.00 3.28 22.58
CA ILE A 107 5.58 3.56 22.81
C ILE A 107 5.31 3.61 24.32
N TYR A 108 4.59 4.64 24.76
CA TYR A 108 4.18 4.80 26.16
C TYR A 108 2.70 4.43 26.35
N ASP A 109 2.42 3.44 27.21
CA ASP A 109 1.08 2.92 27.50
C ASP A 109 0.47 3.41 28.83
N GLY A 110 1.21 4.22 29.59
CA GLY A 110 0.78 4.78 30.87
C GLY A 110 0.77 3.80 32.05
N SER A 111 1.03 2.50 31.84
CA SER A 111 0.94 1.46 32.86
C SER A 111 2.25 1.18 33.61
N ASN A 112 3.39 1.61 33.05
CA ASN A 112 4.74 1.47 33.62
C ASN A 112 5.46 2.82 33.81
N MET A 113 4.79 3.82 34.40
CA MET A 113 5.44 5.10 34.69
C MET A 113 5.63 5.35 36.19
N LEU A 114 6.90 5.55 36.59
CA LEU A 114 7.22 6.38 37.74
C LEU A 114 6.47 7.72 37.57
N SER A 115 5.70 8.11 38.58
CA SER A 115 4.79 9.27 38.66
C SER A 115 5.41 10.65 38.31
N ILE A 116 6.68 10.70 37.93
CA ILE A 116 7.42 11.89 37.51
C ILE A 116 7.16 12.29 36.05
N LEU A 117 6.60 11.41 35.23
CA LEU A 117 6.49 11.55 33.76
C LEU A 117 5.21 12.27 33.27
N TRP A 118 4.32 12.71 34.16
CA TRP A 118 2.99 13.26 33.84
C TRP A 118 2.93 14.69 33.25
N GLN A 119 4.05 15.32 32.84
CA GLN A 119 4.03 16.72 32.39
C GLN A 119 5.01 17.02 31.25
N VAL A 120 4.55 16.93 30.00
CA VAL A 120 5.28 17.31 28.76
C VAL A 120 4.28 17.99 27.79
N ASP A 121 4.31 19.33 27.67
CA ASP A 121 3.45 20.26 26.88
C ASP A 121 4.28 21.08 25.87
N GLY A 122 3.86 21.25 24.62
CA GLY A 122 4.65 21.90 23.55
C GLY A 122 5.15 23.36 23.70
N ALA A 123 5.08 24.09 22.58
CA ALA A 123 5.85 25.31 22.18
C ALA A 123 5.97 26.48 23.18
N ASP A 124 5.30 26.43 24.33
CA ASP A 124 5.38 27.38 25.44
C ASP A 124 6.30 26.91 26.60
N GLY A 125 7.05 25.80 26.42
CA GLY A 125 8.09 25.37 27.35
C GLY A 125 8.22 23.86 27.66
N ARG A 126 7.70 22.94 26.84
CA ARG A 126 7.98 21.50 26.93
C ARG A 126 7.94 20.84 25.52
N ILE A 127 8.31 19.55 25.43
CA ILE A 127 8.40 18.76 24.18
C ILE A 127 7.02 18.18 23.83
N SER A 128 6.55 18.31 22.59
CA SER A 128 5.32 17.65 22.15
C SER A 128 5.59 16.22 21.69
N PHE A 129 4.83 15.24 22.19
CA PHE A 129 4.78 13.90 21.61
C PHE A 129 3.69 13.82 20.51
N PRO A 130 3.87 12.98 19.48
CA PRO A 130 5.10 12.25 19.17
C PRO A 130 6.26 13.19 18.82
N CYS A 131 7.49 12.79 19.13
CA CYS A 131 8.73 13.51 18.79
C CYS A 131 9.79 12.55 18.24
N ALA A 132 10.81 13.11 17.58
CA ALA A 132 11.94 12.38 17.01
C ALA A 132 13.29 12.93 17.48
N VAL A 133 14.27 12.04 17.62
CA VAL A 133 15.69 12.36 17.70
C VAL A 133 16.39 11.75 16.50
N THR A 134 17.13 12.55 15.74
CA THR A 134 17.97 12.06 14.64
C THR A 134 19.42 12.01 15.06
N TYR A 135 20.17 11.07 14.50
CA TYR A 135 21.63 10.97 14.62
C TYR A 135 22.25 10.96 13.22
N ASN A 136 23.13 11.93 12.95
CA ASN A 136 23.92 11.97 11.74
C ASN A 136 25.30 11.34 12.01
N ALA A 137 25.55 10.18 11.43
CA ALA A 137 26.79 9.43 11.64
C ALA A 137 28.03 10.08 11.00
N ASP A 138 27.86 10.93 9.98
CA ASP A 138 28.96 11.62 9.30
C ASP A 138 29.45 12.82 10.11
N THR A 139 28.51 13.64 10.58
CA THR A 139 28.81 14.87 11.35
C THR A 139 28.87 14.62 12.85
N LYS A 140 28.48 13.42 13.29
CA LYS A 140 28.32 13.05 14.72
C LYS A 140 27.36 13.97 15.47
N THR A 141 26.36 14.53 14.80
CA THR A 141 25.41 15.48 15.42
C THR A 141 24.02 14.88 15.63
N CYS A 142 23.34 15.30 16.69
CA CYS A 142 21.92 14.99 16.90
C CYS A 142 21.00 16.17 16.61
N THR A 143 19.74 15.89 16.29
CA THR A 143 18.68 16.91 16.26
C THR A 143 17.44 16.36 16.97
N LEU A 144 16.89 17.12 17.91
CA LEU A 144 15.67 16.79 18.64
C LEU A 144 14.52 17.66 18.13
N THR A 145 13.41 17.05 17.74
CA THR A 145 12.20 17.79 17.37
C THR A 145 11.44 18.22 18.61
N SER A 146 11.12 19.51 18.71
CA SER A 146 10.33 20.06 19.82
C SER A 146 8.83 20.21 19.51
N SER A 147 8.43 20.11 18.25
CA SER A 147 7.04 20.21 17.77
C SER A 147 6.38 18.84 17.57
N VAL A 148 5.04 18.79 17.54
CA VAL A 148 4.26 17.57 17.21
C VAL A 148 4.75 16.98 15.89
N LEU A 149 5.13 15.71 15.93
CA LEU A 149 5.60 14.96 14.77
C LEU A 149 4.41 14.52 13.90
N ASN A 150 4.41 14.95 12.64
CA ASN A 150 3.58 14.44 11.55
C ASN A 150 4.50 14.12 10.37
N THR A 151 3.98 13.55 9.28
CA THR A 151 4.79 13.15 8.11
C THR A 151 5.66 14.30 7.57
N GLN A 152 5.11 15.50 7.49
CA GLN A 152 5.83 16.67 6.97
C GLN A 152 6.94 17.11 7.93
N SER A 153 6.66 17.22 9.23
CA SER A 153 7.66 17.63 10.21
C SER A 153 8.72 16.55 10.44
N PHE A 154 8.38 15.27 10.29
CA PHE A 154 9.33 14.16 10.30
C PHE A 154 10.34 14.29 9.15
N VAL A 155 9.88 14.39 7.90
CA VAL A 155 10.80 14.52 6.76
C VAL A 155 11.62 15.81 6.82
N SER A 156 11.00 16.92 7.22
CA SER A 156 11.72 18.19 7.42
C SER A 156 12.84 18.05 8.46
N THR A 157 12.62 17.26 9.51
CA THR A 157 13.63 16.98 10.54
C THR A 157 14.80 16.19 9.95
N LEU A 158 14.53 15.14 9.16
CA LEU A 158 15.57 14.34 8.54
C LEU A 158 16.44 15.17 7.56
N MET A 159 15.79 16.04 6.76
CA MET A 159 16.48 16.96 5.85
C MET A 159 17.34 17.98 6.59
N ASN A 160 16.79 18.61 7.63
CA ASN A 160 17.52 19.59 8.45
C ASN A 160 18.71 18.96 9.19
N ALA A 161 18.59 17.69 9.58
CA ALA A 161 19.68 16.92 10.18
C ALA A 161 20.73 16.46 9.15
N GLY A 162 20.51 16.69 7.86
CA GLY A 162 21.42 16.30 6.78
C GLY A 162 21.55 14.79 6.58
N ILE A 163 20.59 14.00 7.08
CA ILE A 163 20.59 12.53 6.96
C ILE A 163 19.61 12.03 5.91
N TYR A 164 18.86 12.93 5.30
CA TYR A 164 17.95 12.60 4.21
C TYR A 164 17.97 13.73 3.17
N GLN A 165 17.94 13.34 1.91
CA GLN A 165 17.69 14.23 0.80
C GLN A 165 16.56 13.62 -0.01
N GLU A 166 15.59 14.45 -0.42
CA GLU A 166 14.54 13.97 -1.31
C GLU A 166 15.19 13.52 -2.63
N PRO A 167 14.79 12.38 -3.20
CA PRO A 167 15.30 11.95 -4.49
C PRO A 167 15.01 13.03 -5.52
N VAL A 168 16.06 13.64 -6.07
CA VAL A 168 15.92 14.56 -7.21
C VAL A 168 15.37 13.72 -8.36
N THR A 169 14.15 14.02 -8.75
CA THR A 169 13.52 13.36 -9.89
C THR A 169 13.88 14.17 -11.12
N ASP A 170 14.70 13.61 -11.99
CA ASP A 170 14.83 14.15 -13.33
C ASP A 170 13.52 13.83 -14.07
N PRO A 171 12.70 14.84 -14.43
CA PRO A 171 11.43 14.62 -15.11
C PRO A 171 11.58 13.94 -16.47
N SER A 172 12.80 13.93 -17.03
CA SER A 172 13.13 13.26 -18.29
C SER A 172 13.40 11.76 -18.15
N VAL A 173 13.57 11.25 -16.91
CA VAL A 173 13.83 9.83 -16.64
C VAL A 173 12.54 9.15 -16.18
N PRO A 174 11.96 8.22 -16.97
CA PRO A 174 10.80 7.45 -16.55
C PRO A 174 11.10 6.63 -15.28
N LEU A 175 10.20 6.71 -14.31
CA LEU A 175 10.22 5.91 -13.09
C LEU A 175 9.43 4.61 -13.27
N ASP A 176 9.74 3.65 -12.41
CA ASP A 176 9.02 2.38 -12.33
C ASP A 176 7.90 2.40 -11.30
N SER A 177 6.71 1.96 -11.70
CA SER A 177 5.55 1.82 -10.81
C SER A 177 5.60 0.51 -10.02
N GLY A 178 5.01 0.50 -8.82
CA GLY A 178 4.94 -0.67 -7.95
C GLY A 178 6.10 -0.74 -6.97
N SER A 179 6.32 -1.91 -6.38
CA SER A 179 7.37 -2.15 -5.39
C SER A 179 8.76 -1.90 -5.98
N ASN A 180 9.58 -1.13 -5.25
CA ASN A 180 10.98 -0.87 -5.60
C ASN A 180 11.86 -2.14 -5.52
N SER A 181 11.38 -3.21 -4.86
CA SER A 181 12.11 -4.47 -4.69
C SER A 181 11.68 -5.57 -5.67
N LEU A 182 10.54 -5.42 -6.35
CA LEU A 182 10.06 -6.43 -7.29
C LEU A 182 10.55 -6.10 -8.71
N PRO A 183 11.23 -7.03 -9.40
CA PRO A 183 11.64 -6.81 -10.77
C PRO A 183 10.42 -6.68 -11.68
N LYS A 184 10.56 -5.89 -12.74
CA LYS A 184 9.58 -5.84 -13.83
C LYS A 184 9.54 -7.16 -14.58
N LEU A 185 8.34 -7.56 -14.97
CA LEU A 185 8.14 -8.78 -15.75
C LEU A 185 8.39 -8.51 -17.22
N THR A 186 8.96 -9.51 -17.89
CA THR A 186 9.03 -9.61 -19.36
C THR A 186 7.65 -9.93 -19.95
N MET A 187 7.50 -9.76 -21.28
CA MET A 187 6.26 -10.15 -21.98
C MET A 187 5.95 -11.63 -21.80
N GLU A 188 6.97 -12.49 -21.83
CA GLU A 188 6.88 -13.94 -21.63
C GLU A 188 6.40 -14.30 -20.24
N GLU A 189 6.96 -13.67 -19.20
CA GLU A 189 6.54 -13.93 -17.82
C GLU A 189 5.12 -13.45 -17.56
N ILE A 190 4.71 -12.32 -18.15
CA ILE A 190 3.32 -11.82 -18.06
C ILE A 190 2.35 -12.79 -18.74
N ALA A 191 2.67 -13.23 -19.96
CA ALA A 191 1.82 -14.16 -20.70
C ALA A 191 1.69 -15.49 -19.95
N ALA A 192 2.80 -16.04 -19.42
CA ALA A 192 2.79 -17.24 -18.61
C ALA A 192 2.02 -17.06 -17.29
N LEU A 193 2.15 -15.91 -16.63
CA LEU A 193 1.41 -15.57 -15.40
C LEU A 193 -0.10 -15.59 -15.63
N LEU A 194 -0.57 -14.92 -16.68
CA LEU A 194 -1.99 -14.85 -16.97
C LEU A 194 -2.56 -16.17 -17.48
N ALA A 195 -1.78 -16.95 -18.23
CA ALA A 195 -2.19 -18.28 -18.68
C ALA A 195 -2.29 -19.29 -17.52
N ALA A 196 -1.38 -19.22 -16.54
CA ALA A 196 -1.39 -20.08 -15.36
C ALA A 196 -2.50 -19.73 -14.35
N ASN A 197 -3.04 -18.50 -14.41
CA ASN A 197 -4.04 -17.99 -13.49
C ASN A 197 -5.22 -17.40 -14.28
N PRO A 198 -5.98 -18.22 -15.03
CA PRO A 198 -7.05 -17.74 -15.90
C PRO A 198 -8.24 -17.19 -15.09
N ASP A 199 -9.11 -16.41 -15.74
CA ASP A 199 -10.37 -15.90 -15.18
C ASP A 199 -11.55 -16.88 -15.34
N GLU A 200 -11.25 -18.17 -15.51
CA GLU A 200 -12.23 -19.20 -15.84
C GLU A 200 -13.24 -19.46 -14.70
N THR A 201 -14.47 -19.77 -15.10
CA THR A 201 -15.53 -20.18 -14.17
C THR A 201 -15.30 -21.62 -13.73
N MET A 202 -15.14 -21.83 -12.42
CA MET A 202 -15.13 -23.18 -11.85
C MET A 202 -16.53 -23.81 -11.91
N PRO A 203 -16.70 -24.98 -12.54
CA PRO A 203 -17.93 -25.75 -12.43
C PRO A 203 -18.13 -26.26 -11.00
N GLU A 204 -19.34 -26.08 -10.45
CA GLU A 204 -19.70 -26.52 -9.09
C GLU A 204 -18.72 -26.02 -8.01
N PRO A 205 -18.64 -24.70 -7.75
CA PRO A 205 -17.66 -24.12 -6.83
C PRO A 205 -17.97 -24.39 -5.34
N PHE A 206 -19.10 -25.04 -5.03
CA PHE A 206 -19.60 -25.22 -3.66
C PHE A 206 -19.21 -26.59 -3.09
N ALA A 207 -18.62 -26.57 -1.89
CA ALA A 207 -18.51 -27.76 -1.04
C ALA A 207 -19.82 -27.99 -0.27
N VAL A 208 -20.47 -26.91 0.16
CA VAL A 208 -21.82 -26.89 0.73
C VAL A 208 -22.60 -25.80 0.02
N LEU A 209 -23.77 -26.13 -0.55
CA LEU A 209 -24.58 -25.14 -1.26
C LEU A 209 -25.08 -24.04 -0.30
N PRO A 210 -24.96 -22.75 -0.69
CA PRO A 210 -25.63 -21.67 0.02
C PRO A 210 -27.15 -21.81 -0.09
N SER A 211 -27.88 -21.27 0.88
CA SER A 211 -29.33 -21.08 0.79
C SER A 211 -29.65 -19.59 0.78
N THR A 212 -30.21 -19.12 -0.34
CA THR A 212 -30.59 -17.72 -0.59
C THR A 212 -32.06 -17.44 -0.28
N THR A 213 -32.73 -18.40 0.36
CA THR A 213 -34.11 -18.31 0.88
C THR A 213 -34.17 -18.91 2.27
N ALA A 214 -35.20 -18.60 3.07
CA ALA A 214 -35.34 -19.19 4.40
C ALA A 214 -35.54 -20.72 4.36
N PRO A 215 -34.87 -21.51 5.23
CA PRO A 215 -33.81 -21.08 6.15
C PRO A 215 -32.52 -20.74 5.38
N TYR A 216 -31.96 -19.56 5.67
CA TYR A 216 -30.74 -19.08 5.02
C TYR A 216 -29.53 -19.84 5.56
N ALA A 217 -28.55 -20.08 4.68
CA ALA A 217 -27.30 -20.72 5.04
C ALA A 217 -26.18 -20.10 4.20
N PRO A 218 -25.02 -19.78 4.78
CA PRO A 218 -23.91 -19.24 4.00
C PRO A 218 -23.44 -20.26 2.96
N GLY A 219 -23.49 -21.56 3.26
CA GLY A 219 -22.82 -22.58 2.45
C GLY A 219 -21.30 -22.48 2.63
N GLN A 220 -20.55 -23.13 1.74
CA GLN A 220 -19.10 -23.15 1.77
C GLN A 220 -18.55 -23.36 0.36
N LEU A 221 -17.60 -22.53 -0.05
CA LEU A 221 -16.86 -22.72 -1.29
C LEU A 221 -15.81 -23.83 -1.15
N LYS A 222 -15.53 -24.52 -2.26
CA LYS A 222 -14.41 -25.46 -2.35
C LYS A 222 -13.09 -24.72 -2.19
N GLN A 223 -12.08 -25.40 -1.63
CA GLN A 223 -10.76 -24.81 -1.45
C GLN A 223 -10.13 -24.45 -2.81
N GLU A 224 -10.38 -25.26 -3.84
CA GLU A 224 -9.91 -25.02 -5.20
C GLU A 224 -10.51 -23.73 -5.77
N ALA A 225 -11.81 -23.49 -5.58
CA ALA A 225 -12.49 -22.27 -6.04
C ALA A 225 -11.90 -21.00 -5.40
N LEU A 226 -11.64 -21.07 -4.09
CA LEU A 226 -11.01 -19.97 -3.35
C LEU A 226 -9.55 -19.76 -3.79
N THR A 227 -8.84 -20.83 -4.11
CA THR A 227 -7.45 -20.79 -4.56
C THR A 227 -7.35 -20.17 -5.95
N ASP A 228 -8.25 -20.53 -6.88
CA ASP A 228 -8.28 -19.93 -8.22
C ASP A 228 -8.56 -18.42 -8.18
N ALA A 229 -9.51 -17.99 -7.34
CA ALA A 229 -9.80 -16.57 -7.12
C ALA A 229 -8.60 -15.82 -6.50
N LEU A 230 -7.96 -16.39 -5.48
CA LEU A 230 -6.73 -15.84 -4.88
C LEU A 230 -5.61 -15.70 -5.92
N ASN A 231 -5.40 -16.76 -6.70
CA ASN A 231 -4.36 -16.83 -7.72
C ASN A 231 -4.58 -15.77 -8.80
N ARG A 232 -5.83 -15.57 -9.24
CA ARG A 232 -6.16 -14.50 -10.20
C ARG A 232 -5.89 -13.11 -9.64
N LEU A 233 -6.36 -12.82 -8.41
CA LEU A 233 -6.07 -11.55 -7.74
C LEU A 233 -4.55 -11.32 -7.60
N ASN A 234 -3.79 -12.32 -7.19
CA ASN A 234 -2.35 -12.21 -7.03
C ASN A 234 -1.62 -12.02 -8.37
N ALA A 235 -2.12 -12.60 -9.47
CA ALA A 235 -1.60 -12.33 -10.81
C ALA A 235 -1.80 -10.85 -11.19
N LEU A 236 -3.00 -10.30 -10.98
CA LEU A 236 -3.30 -8.88 -11.23
C LEU A 236 -2.43 -7.95 -10.36
N ARG A 237 -2.26 -8.28 -9.07
CA ARG A 237 -1.37 -7.54 -8.15
C ARG A 237 0.08 -7.59 -8.62
N ARG A 238 0.55 -8.75 -9.10
CA ARG A 238 1.92 -8.90 -9.61
C ARG A 238 2.16 -8.06 -10.87
N LEU A 239 1.17 -7.95 -11.76
CA LEU A 239 1.21 -7.04 -12.91
C LEU A 239 1.32 -5.58 -12.48
N ALA A 240 0.62 -5.18 -11.41
CA ALA A 240 0.74 -3.84 -10.81
C ALA A 240 2.08 -3.62 -10.04
N GLY A 241 2.91 -4.66 -9.91
CA GLY A 241 4.17 -4.61 -9.16
C GLY A 241 3.98 -4.70 -7.65
N LEU A 242 2.91 -5.30 -7.15
CA LEU A 242 2.64 -5.45 -5.73
C LEU A 242 2.93 -6.86 -5.21
N PRO A 243 3.28 -7.00 -3.92
CA PRO A 243 3.32 -8.30 -3.25
C PRO A 243 1.96 -8.99 -3.30
N GLN A 244 2.00 -10.31 -3.35
CA GLN A 244 0.82 -11.16 -3.20
C GLN A 244 0.16 -11.01 -1.82
N VAL A 245 -1.06 -11.50 -1.72
CA VAL A 245 -1.83 -11.61 -0.48
C VAL A 245 -2.14 -13.06 -0.18
N THR A 246 -2.60 -13.32 1.05
CA THR A 246 -2.96 -14.65 1.52
C THR A 246 -4.47 -14.79 1.67
N LEU A 247 -5.00 -15.99 1.40
CA LEU A 247 -6.40 -16.30 1.68
C LEU A 247 -6.59 -16.47 3.19
N ASP A 248 -7.60 -15.81 3.75
CA ASP A 248 -8.06 -16.03 5.11
C ASP A 248 -9.43 -16.72 5.10
N MET A 249 -9.48 -17.91 5.67
CA MET A 249 -10.69 -18.74 5.66
C MET A 249 -11.81 -18.15 6.52
N GLN A 250 -11.49 -17.41 7.58
CA GLN A 250 -12.52 -16.75 8.40
C GLN A 250 -13.11 -15.55 7.65
N LEU A 251 -12.29 -14.80 6.91
CA LEU A 251 -12.78 -13.74 6.03
C LEU A 251 -13.65 -14.29 4.90
N SER A 252 -13.27 -15.44 4.33
CA SER A 252 -14.06 -16.11 3.29
C SER A 252 -15.41 -16.60 3.82
N GLU A 253 -15.43 -17.18 5.03
CA GLU A 253 -16.67 -17.55 5.70
C GLU A 253 -17.58 -16.32 5.90
N LYS A 254 -17.05 -15.19 6.38
CA LYS A 254 -17.83 -13.95 6.51
C LYS A 254 -18.33 -13.42 5.17
N ALA A 255 -17.46 -13.38 4.16
CA ALA A 255 -17.79 -12.94 2.81
C ALA A 255 -18.98 -13.75 2.26
N GLN A 256 -19.01 -15.05 2.50
CA GLN A 256 -20.08 -15.93 2.07
C GLN A 256 -21.48 -15.49 2.58
N TYR A 257 -21.60 -14.92 3.79
CA TYR A 257 -22.86 -14.31 4.25
C TYR A 257 -23.28 -13.11 3.41
N GLY A 258 -22.31 -12.27 3.04
CA GLY A 258 -22.52 -11.10 2.16
C GLY A 258 -22.99 -11.50 0.75
N ALA A 259 -22.42 -12.57 0.20
CA ALA A 259 -22.85 -13.10 -1.09
C ALA A 259 -24.30 -13.62 -1.02
N VAL A 260 -24.66 -14.32 0.06
CA VAL A 260 -26.02 -14.83 0.26
C VAL A 260 -27.05 -13.69 0.41
N VAL A 261 -26.77 -12.64 1.18
CA VAL A 261 -27.72 -11.52 1.31
C VAL A 261 -27.89 -10.75 -0.01
N SER A 262 -26.81 -10.62 -0.79
CA SER A 262 -26.87 -10.00 -2.12
C SER A 262 -27.71 -10.84 -3.09
N ALA A 263 -27.50 -12.15 -3.10
CA ALA A 263 -28.28 -13.08 -3.92
C ALA A 263 -29.76 -13.14 -3.50
N ALA A 264 -30.05 -13.12 -2.19
CA ALA A 264 -31.41 -13.08 -1.66
C ALA A 264 -32.15 -11.79 -2.05
N ASN A 265 -31.44 -10.66 -2.08
CA ASN A 265 -32.00 -9.37 -2.49
C ASN A 265 -32.06 -9.19 -4.01
N GLY A 266 -31.33 -9.99 -4.79
CA GLY A 266 -31.25 -9.85 -6.24
C GLY A 266 -30.47 -8.62 -6.71
N THR A 267 -29.70 -7.99 -5.83
CA THR A 267 -28.90 -6.78 -6.08
C THR A 267 -27.75 -6.68 -5.08
N ILE A 268 -26.72 -5.91 -5.43
CA ILE A 268 -25.60 -5.57 -4.53
C ILE A 268 -25.82 -4.21 -3.87
N SER A 269 -25.32 -4.05 -2.64
CA SER A 269 -25.29 -2.79 -1.89
C SER A 269 -24.33 -2.94 -0.71
N HIS A 270 -23.52 -1.91 -0.40
CA HIS A 270 -22.73 -1.87 0.82
C HIS A 270 -23.58 -1.66 2.09
N THR A 271 -24.85 -1.31 1.93
CA THR A 271 -25.86 -1.23 2.99
C THR A 271 -27.10 -2.02 2.55
N PRO A 272 -27.03 -3.36 2.50
CA PRO A 272 -28.13 -4.18 2.00
C PRO A 272 -29.34 -4.08 2.91
N ASN A 273 -30.54 -4.31 2.36
CA ASN A 273 -31.75 -4.45 3.17
C ASN A 273 -31.81 -5.87 3.75
N ARG A 274 -32.33 -6.02 4.96
CA ARG A 274 -32.58 -7.34 5.57
C ARG A 274 -33.86 -7.95 4.99
N PRO A 275 -33.82 -9.15 4.39
CA PRO A 275 -35.04 -9.89 4.06
C PRO A 275 -35.88 -10.16 5.31
N ALA A 276 -37.20 -10.00 5.23
CA ALA A 276 -38.09 -10.07 6.40
C ALA A 276 -38.03 -11.43 7.15
N ASN A 277 -37.65 -12.49 6.46
CA ASN A 277 -37.53 -13.86 6.97
C ASN A 277 -36.08 -14.28 7.26
N MET A 278 -35.11 -13.36 7.25
CA MET A 278 -33.71 -13.62 7.59
C MET A 278 -33.47 -13.31 9.07
N GLU A 279 -32.79 -14.22 9.78
CA GLU A 279 -32.44 -14.02 11.18
C GLU A 279 -31.46 -12.84 11.35
N ASP A 280 -31.61 -12.10 12.44
CA ASP A 280 -30.80 -10.90 12.72
C ASP A 280 -29.29 -11.22 12.81
N SER A 281 -28.93 -12.35 13.42
CA SER A 281 -27.53 -12.80 13.53
C SER A 281 -26.89 -13.00 12.16
N PHE A 282 -27.58 -13.72 11.26
CA PHE A 282 -27.12 -13.93 9.89
C PHE A 282 -26.95 -12.61 9.16
N PHE A 283 -27.96 -11.73 9.24
CA PHE A 283 -27.93 -10.46 8.56
C PHE A 283 -26.82 -9.53 9.08
N ASN A 284 -26.54 -9.52 10.38
CA ASN A 284 -25.48 -8.69 10.95
C ASN A 284 -24.10 -9.06 10.37
N THR A 285 -23.78 -10.35 10.23
CA THR A 285 -22.55 -10.81 9.57
C THR A 285 -22.55 -10.46 8.09
N ALA A 286 -23.67 -10.66 7.39
CA ALA A 286 -23.80 -10.32 5.97
C ALA A 286 -23.64 -8.82 5.70
N TYR A 287 -24.16 -7.98 6.59
CA TYR A 287 -24.06 -6.53 6.54
C TYR A 287 -22.61 -6.08 6.77
N GLU A 288 -21.92 -6.64 7.77
CA GLU A 288 -20.48 -6.41 7.98
C GLU A 288 -19.67 -6.77 6.72
N ALA A 289 -19.91 -7.97 6.16
CA ALA A 289 -19.24 -8.40 4.94
C ALA A 289 -19.49 -7.45 3.77
N SER A 290 -20.73 -6.97 3.60
CA SER A 290 -21.08 -6.03 2.53
C SER A 290 -20.33 -4.69 2.65
N GLN A 291 -20.04 -4.23 3.87
CA GLN A 291 -19.27 -2.99 4.10
C GLN A 291 -17.76 -3.15 3.92
N LYS A 292 -17.25 -4.37 4.05
CA LYS A 292 -15.81 -4.70 4.07
C LYS A 292 -15.32 -5.36 2.78
N SER A 293 -16.20 -5.49 1.80
CA SER A 293 -15.94 -6.21 0.56
C SER A 293 -16.14 -5.35 -0.67
N ASN A 294 -15.38 -5.67 -1.71
CA ASN A 294 -15.80 -5.42 -3.08
C ASN A 294 -17.01 -6.31 -3.41
N LEU A 295 -18.01 -5.79 -4.13
CA LEU A 295 -19.26 -6.49 -4.44
C LEU A 295 -19.48 -6.56 -5.96
N PHE A 296 -19.66 -7.76 -6.51
CA PHE A 296 -19.94 -7.95 -7.93
C PHE A 296 -21.24 -8.74 -8.13
N ALA A 297 -21.92 -8.46 -9.24
CA ALA A 297 -23.11 -9.21 -9.67
C ALA A 297 -23.01 -9.57 -11.16
N GLY A 298 -23.40 -10.80 -11.51
CA GLY A 298 -23.44 -11.27 -12.91
C GLY A 298 -22.10 -11.75 -13.46
N MET A 299 -21.16 -12.12 -12.59
CA MET A 299 -19.86 -12.65 -12.96
C MET A 299 -19.46 -13.79 -12.00
N SER A 300 -18.66 -14.72 -12.50
CA SER A 300 -18.13 -15.82 -11.69
C SER A 300 -17.17 -15.32 -10.62
N LEU A 301 -16.90 -16.18 -9.64
CA LEU A 301 -15.99 -15.89 -8.53
C LEU A 301 -14.62 -15.39 -9.03
N THR A 302 -13.97 -16.15 -9.92
CA THR A 302 -12.63 -15.82 -10.42
C THR A 302 -12.63 -14.58 -11.32
N ALA A 303 -13.58 -14.49 -12.26
CA ALA A 303 -13.64 -13.36 -13.18
C ALA A 303 -13.96 -12.02 -12.48
N SER A 304 -14.64 -12.05 -11.33
CA SER A 304 -14.95 -10.84 -10.58
C SER A 304 -13.72 -10.03 -10.17
N SER A 305 -12.57 -10.69 -9.93
CA SER A 305 -11.31 -10.00 -9.65
C SER A 305 -10.90 -9.06 -10.79
N ASP A 306 -11.15 -9.46 -12.04
CA ASP A 306 -10.90 -8.64 -13.22
C ASP A 306 -11.92 -7.51 -13.36
N GLY A 307 -13.19 -7.78 -13.05
CA GLY A 307 -14.25 -6.77 -13.03
C GLY A 307 -13.96 -5.65 -12.02
N PHE A 308 -13.47 -6.00 -10.82
CA PHE A 308 -13.02 -5.04 -9.82
C PHE A 308 -11.79 -4.24 -10.26
N MET A 309 -10.90 -4.82 -11.07
CA MET A 309 -9.76 -4.11 -11.64
C MET A 309 -10.16 -3.15 -12.76
N ASP A 310 -11.21 -3.39 -13.56
CA ASP A 310 -11.63 -2.43 -14.59
C ASP A 310 -12.22 -1.17 -13.96
N ASP A 311 -13.28 -1.29 -13.17
CA ASP A 311 -13.87 -0.21 -12.35
C ASP A 311 -14.18 1.10 -13.11
N SER A 312 -14.29 1.05 -14.44
CA SER A 312 -14.21 2.22 -15.33
C SER A 312 -15.56 2.71 -15.85
N ASP A 313 -16.64 2.09 -15.39
CA ASP A 313 -18.01 2.49 -15.75
C ASP A 313 -18.39 3.85 -15.13
N ALA A 314 -19.52 4.39 -15.60
CA ALA A 314 -19.99 5.71 -15.22
C ALA A 314 -20.22 5.91 -13.71
N TYR A 315 -20.49 4.85 -12.95
CA TYR A 315 -20.74 4.94 -11.52
C TYR A 315 -19.43 4.92 -10.71
N ASN A 316 -18.43 4.19 -11.20
CA ASN A 316 -17.21 3.91 -10.44
C ASN A 316 -15.99 4.75 -10.83
N VAL A 317 -15.93 5.25 -12.07
CA VAL A 317 -14.74 5.93 -12.63
C VAL A 317 -14.27 7.15 -11.83
N SER A 318 -15.15 7.75 -11.02
CA SER A 318 -14.78 8.88 -10.14
C SER A 318 -13.95 8.49 -8.92
N ALA A 319 -14.00 7.22 -8.51
CA ALA A 319 -13.35 6.71 -7.31
C ALA A 319 -12.33 5.61 -7.59
N LEU A 320 -12.64 4.71 -8.53
CA LEU A 320 -11.94 3.45 -8.76
C LEU A 320 -11.74 2.65 -7.45
N GLY A 321 -12.80 2.59 -6.63
CA GLY A 321 -12.72 2.07 -5.26
C GLY A 321 -12.32 0.61 -5.20
N HIS A 322 -12.86 -0.22 -6.09
CA HIS A 322 -12.64 -1.66 -6.08
C HIS A 322 -11.20 -1.99 -6.46
N ARG A 323 -10.71 -1.38 -7.56
CA ARG A 323 -9.32 -1.50 -8.01
C ARG A 323 -8.35 -1.04 -6.93
N ARG A 324 -8.63 0.09 -6.28
CA ARG A 324 -7.74 0.66 -5.26
C ARG A 324 -7.64 -0.20 -4.01
N TRP A 325 -8.69 -0.91 -3.63
CA TRP A 325 -8.60 -1.91 -2.56
C TRP A 325 -7.80 -3.15 -2.99
N GLN A 326 -8.03 -3.68 -4.20
CA GLN A 326 -7.23 -4.80 -4.70
C GLN A 326 -5.75 -4.45 -4.88
N LEU A 327 -5.44 -3.19 -5.21
CA LEU A 327 -4.08 -2.65 -5.32
C LEU A 327 -3.60 -1.97 -4.02
N ASN A 328 -4.25 -2.23 -2.89
CA ASN A 328 -3.79 -1.69 -1.62
C ASN A 328 -2.42 -2.32 -1.26
N PRO A 329 -1.34 -1.52 -1.10
CA PRO A 329 -0.03 -2.05 -0.77
C PRO A 329 0.00 -2.77 0.58
N THR A 330 -0.81 -2.35 1.56
CA THR A 330 -0.83 -2.96 2.91
C THR A 330 -1.88 -4.08 3.07
N LEU A 331 -2.55 -4.48 2.00
CA LEU A 331 -3.42 -5.65 2.03
C LEU A 331 -2.58 -6.90 2.29
N GLY A 332 -2.86 -7.64 3.37
CA GLY A 332 -2.19 -8.90 3.69
C GLY A 332 -3.07 -10.13 3.46
N LYS A 333 -4.37 -9.96 3.70
CA LYS A 333 -5.36 -11.03 3.67
C LYS A 333 -6.57 -10.68 2.84
N VAL A 334 -7.14 -11.67 2.17
CA VAL A 334 -8.40 -11.56 1.42
C VAL A 334 -9.33 -12.71 1.78
N GLY A 335 -10.63 -12.51 1.66
CA GLY A 335 -11.62 -13.58 1.73
C GLY A 335 -12.64 -13.48 0.61
N PHE A 336 -13.11 -14.61 0.10
CA PHE A 336 -14.08 -14.65 -1.00
C PHE A 336 -15.37 -15.34 -0.59
N GLY A 337 -16.49 -14.80 -1.07
CA GLY A 337 -17.82 -15.39 -0.94
C GLY A 337 -18.53 -15.33 -2.28
N TYR A 338 -19.33 -16.36 -2.58
CA TYR A 338 -20.05 -16.46 -3.83
C TYR A 338 -21.39 -17.14 -3.63
N ALA A 339 -22.47 -16.61 -4.21
CA ALA A 339 -23.79 -17.23 -4.12
C ALA A 339 -24.51 -17.07 -5.45
N THR A 340 -25.33 -18.07 -5.77
CA THR A 340 -26.15 -18.06 -6.97
C THR A 340 -27.64 -18.04 -6.64
N THR A 341 -28.43 -17.48 -7.54
CA THR A 341 -29.90 -17.49 -7.48
C THR A 341 -30.47 -17.61 -8.89
N SER A 342 -31.74 -18.02 -9.00
CA SER A 342 -32.42 -18.16 -10.29
C SER A 342 -32.92 -16.82 -10.86
N THR A 343 -32.87 -15.75 -10.06
CA THR A 343 -33.40 -14.41 -10.38
C THR A 343 -32.31 -13.32 -10.32
N GLY A 344 -32.66 -12.10 -10.74
CA GLY A 344 -31.72 -10.97 -10.75
C GLY A 344 -30.50 -11.23 -11.64
N TYR A 345 -29.32 -10.88 -11.15
CA TYR A 345 -28.03 -11.07 -11.82
C TYR A 345 -27.48 -12.50 -11.75
N ARG A 346 -28.19 -13.44 -11.11
CA ARG A 346 -27.85 -14.88 -10.97
C ARG A 346 -26.61 -15.23 -10.15
N GLU A 347 -25.55 -14.44 -10.23
CA GLU A 347 -24.25 -14.66 -9.59
C GLU A 347 -23.88 -13.44 -8.75
N TYR A 348 -23.43 -13.65 -7.51
CA TYR A 348 -23.08 -12.58 -6.59
C TYR A 348 -21.78 -12.91 -5.88
N VAL A 349 -20.80 -12.03 -5.98
CA VAL A 349 -19.48 -12.17 -5.36
C VAL A 349 -19.27 -11.10 -4.31
N THR A 350 -18.65 -11.49 -3.21
CA THR A 350 -18.09 -10.59 -2.22
C THR A 350 -16.62 -10.92 -2.00
N GLU A 351 -15.75 -9.93 -2.16
CA GLU A 351 -14.31 -10.05 -1.91
C GLU A 351 -13.95 -9.15 -0.72
N TRP A 352 -13.81 -9.76 0.47
CA TRP A 352 -13.41 -9.05 1.68
C TRP A 352 -11.97 -8.56 1.54
N ILE A 353 -11.80 -7.25 1.39
CA ILE A 353 -10.58 -6.63 0.84
C ILE A 353 -10.06 -5.45 1.66
N THR A 354 -10.68 -5.17 2.82
CA THR A 354 -10.28 -4.03 3.68
C THR A 354 -9.26 -4.42 4.76
N ASP A 355 -8.64 -5.59 4.67
CA ASP A 355 -7.53 -5.96 5.56
C ASP A 355 -6.31 -5.05 5.31
N THR A 356 -5.58 -4.75 6.38
CA THR A 356 -4.36 -3.93 6.33
C THR A 356 -3.22 -4.59 7.09
N SER A 357 -3.24 -5.92 7.22
CA SER A 357 -2.24 -6.68 7.99
C SER A 357 -0.95 -6.96 7.21
N GLY A 358 -0.91 -6.63 5.92
CA GLY A 358 0.26 -6.83 5.07
C GLY A 358 1.38 -5.86 5.43
N GLU A 359 2.63 -6.35 5.35
CA GLU A 359 3.83 -5.55 5.65
C GLU A 359 4.01 -4.35 4.71
N GLY A 360 3.37 -4.40 3.54
CA GLY A 360 3.53 -3.39 2.49
C GLY A 360 4.78 -3.62 1.66
N CYS A 361 5.10 -2.61 0.86
CA CYS A 361 6.37 -2.52 0.13
C CYS A 361 6.76 -1.04 0.02
N ALA A 362 8.05 -0.77 -0.18
CA ALA A 362 8.50 0.55 -0.60
C ALA A 362 8.12 0.77 -2.08
N TYR A 363 7.51 1.91 -2.41
CA TYR A 363 7.15 2.30 -3.77
C TYR A 363 7.17 3.82 -3.89
N ASP A 364 7.38 4.32 -5.10
CA ASP A 364 7.19 5.74 -5.43
C ASP A 364 5.73 6.04 -5.81
N PHE A 365 5.16 5.18 -6.65
CA PHE A 365 3.77 5.23 -7.09
C PHE A 365 3.32 3.84 -7.54
N ILE A 366 2.03 3.57 -7.50
CA ILE A 366 1.41 2.36 -8.04
C ILE A 366 0.53 2.80 -9.20
N ALA A 367 0.66 2.14 -10.36
CA ALA A 367 -0.09 2.48 -11.55
C ALA A 367 -0.84 1.27 -12.13
N TRP A 368 -2.01 1.54 -12.69
CA TRP A 368 -2.73 0.60 -13.56
C TRP A 368 -3.16 1.37 -14.81
N PRO A 369 -2.59 1.08 -15.99
CA PRO A 369 -1.54 0.09 -16.25
C PRO A 369 -0.21 0.44 -15.56
N SER A 370 0.59 -0.58 -15.23
CA SER A 370 1.91 -0.40 -14.61
C SER A 370 2.98 -0.03 -15.64
N SER A 371 4.10 0.54 -15.19
CA SER A 371 5.23 0.81 -16.07
C SER A 371 5.93 -0.47 -16.54
N GLY A 372 6.62 -0.37 -17.68
CA GLY A 372 7.22 -1.51 -18.37
C GLY A 372 6.23 -2.16 -19.32
N PHE A 373 6.33 -3.48 -19.50
CA PHE A 373 5.39 -4.21 -20.36
C PHE A 373 4.03 -4.38 -19.70
N PHE A 374 2.96 -4.09 -20.43
CA PHE A 374 1.60 -4.27 -19.95
C PHE A 374 0.69 -4.89 -21.02
N PRO A 375 -0.07 -5.96 -20.71
CA PRO A 375 -0.91 -6.63 -21.69
C PRO A 375 -2.18 -5.79 -21.98
N ASN A 376 -2.51 -5.62 -23.26
CA ASN A 376 -3.67 -4.85 -23.71
C ASN A 376 -4.98 -5.65 -23.75
N ASN A 377 -4.93 -6.92 -23.37
CA ASN A 377 -5.98 -7.90 -23.56
C ASN A 377 -6.20 -8.77 -22.31
N ILE A 378 -6.13 -8.18 -21.12
CA ILE A 378 -6.57 -8.86 -19.89
C ILE A 378 -8.10 -8.88 -19.90
N PRO A 379 -8.75 -10.07 -19.95
CA PRO A 379 -10.20 -10.17 -20.04
C PRO A 379 -10.90 -9.32 -18.97
N THR A 380 -11.78 -8.41 -19.37
CA THR A 380 -12.46 -7.44 -18.48
C THR A 380 -11.54 -6.44 -17.79
N ALA A 381 -10.44 -6.84 -17.13
CA ALA A 381 -9.60 -5.98 -16.29
C ALA A 381 -8.89 -4.83 -17.03
N PHE A 382 -8.64 -4.98 -18.33
CA PHE A 382 -8.02 -3.91 -19.11
C PHE A 382 -8.45 -3.94 -20.58
N HIS A 383 -9.05 -2.85 -21.04
CA HIS A 383 -9.47 -2.63 -22.42
C HIS A 383 -9.38 -1.14 -22.81
N ARG A 384 -9.72 -0.82 -24.06
CA ARG A 384 -9.60 0.55 -24.63
C ARG A 384 -10.29 1.67 -23.83
N ASN A 385 -11.29 1.34 -23.00
CA ASN A 385 -12.05 2.30 -22.19
C ASN A 385 -11.73 2.20 -20.68
N THR A 386 -10.75 1.40 -20.30
CA THR A 386 -10.29 1.33 -18.92
C THR A 386 -9.63 2.66 -18.55
N ALA A 387 -10.09 3.27 -17.47
CA ALA A 387 -9.47 4.44 -16.88
C ALA A 387 -8.13 4.04 -16.26
N TRP A 388 -7.12 4.86 -16.46
CA TRP A 388 -5.80 4.70 -15.87
C TRP A 388 -5.80 5.32 -14.48
N SER A 389 -5.05 4.73 -13.57
CA SER A 389 -4.95 5.19 -12.18
C SER A 389 -3.52 5.23 -11.70
N VAL A 390 -3.17 6.28 -10.97
CA VAL A 390 -1.88 6.45 -10.29
C VAL A 390 -2.12 6.80 -8.84
N THR A 391 -1.70 5.91 -7.94
CA THR A 391 -1.66 6.12 -6.50
C THR A 391 -0.25 6.53 -6.10
N LEU A 392 -0.08 7.69 -5.47
CA LEU A 392 1.23 8.19 -5.08
C LEU A 392 1.65 7.66 -3.71
N SER A 393 2.95 7.43 -3.51
CA SER A 393 3.48 7.11 -2.18
C SER A 393 3.29 8.28 -1.23
N THR A 394 2.61 8.05 -0.11
CA THR A 394 2.43 9.07 0.95
C THR A 394 3.73 9.33 1.72
N ALA A 395 4.75 8.49 1.51
CA ALA A 395 6.10 8.72 2.01
C ALA A 395 6.84 9.78 1.18
N ARG A 396 6.48 9.94 -0.10
CA ARG A 396 7.20 10.81 -1.03
C ARG A 396 6.42 12.06 -1.45
N TYR A 397 5.13 11.90 -1.68
CA TYR A 397 4.27 12.95 -2.24
C TYR A 397 3.24 13.42 -1.23
N ARG A 398 2.92 14.71 -1.29
CA ARG A 398 1.69 15.22 -0.67
C ARG A 398 0.48 14.71 -1.45
N THR A 399 -0.68 14.73 -0.79
CA THR A 399 -1.96 14.50 -1.47
C THR A 399 -2.11 15.50 -2.63
N PRO A 400 -2.27 15.02 -3.88
CA PRO A 400 -2.42 15.87 -5.04
C PRO A 400 -3.78 16.58 -5.03
N SER A 401 -3.86 17.71 -5.73
CA SER A 401 -5.12 18.41 -6.01
C SER A 401 -5.42 18.37 -7.50
N ALA A 402 -6.70 18.19 -7.86
CA ALA A 402 -7.15 18.31 -9.24
C ALA A 402 -6.88 19.70 -9.83
N ASP A 403 -6.77 20.73 -8.98
CA ASP A 403 -6.51 22.11 -9.40
C ASP A 403 -5.06 22.36 -9.81
N SER A 404 -4.13 21.54 -9.32
CA SER A 404 -2.70 21.70 -9.63
C SER A 404 -2.20 20.64 -10.60
N VAL A 405 -2.78 19.44 -10.58
CA VAL A 405 -2.32 18.31 -11.39
C VAL A 405 -2.66 18.49 -12.86
N LYS A 406 -1.64 18.27 -13.71
CA LYS A 406 -1.78 18.13 -15.15
C LYS A 406 -1.14 16.82 -15.58
N VAL A 407 -1.90 15.97 -16.26
CA VAL A 407 -1.40 14.70 -16.83
C VAL A 407 -1.29 14.86 -18.34
N THR A 408 -0.14 14.51 -18.89
CA THR A 408 0.10 14.39 -20.33
C THR A 408 0.34 12.93 -20.66
N LEU A 409 -0.48 12.37 -21.54
CA LEU A 409 -0.29 11.01 -22.09
C LEU A 409 0.10 11.16 -23.56
N GLN A 410 1.26 10.64 -23.94
CA GLN A 410 1.75 10.66 -25.31
C GLN A 410 1.96 9.25 -25.83
N ARG A 411 1.40 8.96 -27.01
CA ARG A 411 1.64 7.72 -27.75
C ARG A 411 2.84 7.88 -28.67
N ALA A 412 3.83 7.00 -28.56
CA ALA A 412 5.08 7.13 -29.30
C ALA A 412 4.93 6.87 -30.82
N SER A 413 4.02 5.97 -31.22
CA SER A 413 3.91 5.51 -32.62
C SER A 413 3.46 6.59 -33.61
N ASP A 414 2.68 7.58 -33.16
CA ASP A 414 2.18 8.67 -33.99
C ASP A 414 2.27 10.05 -33.35
N GLY A 415 2.84 10.14 -32.14
CA GLY A 415 2.98 11.38 -31.39
C GLY A 415 1.65 11.95 -30.86
N LYS A 416 0.55 11.19 -30.91
CA LYS A 416 -0.75 11.66 -30.38
C LYS A 416 -0.65 11.92 -28.88
N THR A 417 -1.16 13.07 -28.45
CA THR A 417 -1.10 13.52 -27.07
C THR A 417 -2.49 13.82 -26.52
N TRP A 418 -2.76 13.35 -25.31
CA TRP A 418 -3.90 13.75 -24.49
C TRP A 418 -3.40 14.54 -23.29
N VAL A 419 -4.09 15.63 -22.95
CA VAL A 419 -3.78 16.48 -21.79
C VAL A 419 -5.00 16.54 -20.89
N PHE A 420 -4.79 16.20 -19.62
CA PHE A 420 -5.82 16.13 -18.58
C PHE A 420 -5.50 17.13 -17.48
N SER A 421 -6.48 17.96 -17.12
CA SER A 421 -6.43 18.92 -16.03
C SER A 421 -7.84 19.44 -15.75
N ASN A 422 -8.04 20.19 -14.65
CA ASN A 422 -9.33 20.85 -14.34
C ASN A 422 -9.74 21.93 -15.37
N ALA A 423 -8.89 22.24 -16.35
CA ALA A 423 -9.21 23.21 -17.41
C ALA A 423 -10.34 22.73 -18.33
N ASN A 424 -10.61 21.42 -18.35
CA ASN A 424 -11.75 20.83 -19.05
C ASN A 424 -12.78 20.29 -18.06
N THR A 425 -14.03 20.16 -18.52
CA THR A 425 -15.09 19.45 -17.78
C THR A 425 -15.15 17.99 -18.23
N TYR A 426 -15.19 17.06 -17.28
CA TYR A 426 -15.32 15.63 -17.54
C TYR A 426 -16.61 15.11 -16.94
N THR A 427 -17.26 14.19 -17.65
CA THR A 427 -18.47 13.53 -17.19
C THR A 427 -18.16 12.05 -16.98
N PRO A 428 -18.43 11.49 -15.79
CA PRO A 428 -18.36 10.04 -15.57
C PRO A 428 -19.23 9.31 -16.60
N ALA A 429 -18.60 8.40 -17.35
CA ALA A 429 -19.22 7.67 -18.45
C ALA A 429 -18.48 6.34 -18.67
N ASN A 430 -19.10 5.41 -19.40
CA ASN A 430 -18.48 4.11 -19.72
C ASN A 430 -17.33 4.22 -20.74
N SER A 431 -17.12 5.38 -21.36
CA SER A 431 -16.07 5.64 -22.34
C SER A 431 -15.81 7.14 -22.49
N GLY A 432 -14.76 7.49 -23.23
CA GLY A 432 -14.43 8.89 -23.53
C GLY A 432 -13.47 9.50 -22.50
N LEU A 433 -13.11 10.76 -22.76
CA LEU A 433 -12.08 11.46 -22.03
C LEU A 433 -12.51 11.65 -20.57
N TYR A 434 -11.65 11.32 -19.62
CA TYR A 434 -11.94 11.48 -18.20
C TYR A 434 -10.71 11.93 -17.43
N PHE A 435 -10.92 12.71 -16.36
CA PHE A 435 -9.89 13.10 -15.39
C PHE A 435 -10.52 13.39 -14.03
N ASN A 436 -9.88 12.93 -12.97
CA ASN A 436 -10.19 13.30 -11.60
C ASN A 436 -8.97 13.06 -10.69
N VAL A 437 -8.92 13.73 -9.54
CA VAL A 437 -8.06 13.36 -8.41
C VAL A 437 -8.97 12.97 -7.26
N SER A 438 -9.00 11.67 -6.93
CA SER A 438 -9.86 11.12 -5.87
C SER A 438 -9.11 11.00 -4.56
N THR A 439 -9.55 11.77 -3.57
CA THR A 439 -9.08 11.71 -2.17
C THR A 439 -9.99 10.89 -1.27
N GLN A 440 -10.96 10.16 -1.84
CA GLN A 440 -11.80 9.23 -1.09
C GLN A 440 -10.95 8.09 -0.50
N ASN A 441 -11.36 7.55 0.65
CA ASN A 441 -10.59 6.55 1.38
C ASN A 441 -10.80 5.11 0.87
N TYR A 442 -10.19 4.80 -0.28
CA TYR A 442 -10.04 3.44 -0.79
C TYR A 442 -8.56 3.08 -0.77
N ALA A 443 -8.10 2.49 0.34
CA ALA A 443 -6.70 2.29 0.68
C ALA A 443 -5.92 3.60 0.84
N VAL A 444 -5.25 4.06 -0.20
CA VAL A 444 -4.48 5.32 -0.18
C VAL A 444 -5.32 6.45 -0.77
N SER A 445 -5.51 7.53 -0.03
CA SER A 445 -6.45 8.63 -0.35
C SER A 445 -5.85 9.70 -1.30
N ASN A 446 -5.25 9.30 -2.43
CA ASN A 446 -4.54 10.22 -3.33
C ASN A 446 -4.48 9.79 -4.81
N CYS A 447 -5.51 9.10 -5.32
CA CYS A 447 -5.47 8.51 -6.65
C CYS A 447 -5.73 9.55 -7.76
N ILE A 448 -4.82 9.64 -8.72
CA ILE A 448 -4.97 10.41 -9.96
C ILE A 448 -5.57 9.48 -11.01
N ILE A 449 -6.71 9.85 -11.56
CA ILE A 449 -7.52 9.04 -12.49
C ILE A 449 -7.61 9.78 -13.82
N PHE A 450 -7.30 9.11 -14.93
CA PHE A 450 -7.42 9.69 -16.26
C PHE A 450 -7.73 8.64 -17.31
N ARG A 451 -8.40 9.01 -18.40
CA ARG A 451 -8.72 8.09 -19.50
C ARG A 451 -8.64 8.81 -20.84
N PRO A 452 -7.78 8.38 -21.78
CA PRO A 452 -7.81 8.91 -23.14
C PRO A 452 -9.07 8.48 -23.89
N ASP A 453 -9.49 9.27 -24.86
CA ASP A 453 -10.53 8.93 -25.82
C ASP A 453 -9.95 8.57 -27.20
N GLY A 454 -10.78 7.98 -28.05
CA GLY A 454 -10.39 7.64 -29.42
C GLY A 454 -9.24 6.63 -29.49
N ILE A 455 -9.08 5.78 -28.47
CA ILE A 455 -8.22 4.60 -28.51
C ILE A 455 -9.01 3.45 -29.14
N GLY A 456 -8.49 2.87 -30.22
CA GLY A 456 -9.01 1.61 -30.78
C GLY A 456 -8.50 0.42 -29.96
N THR A 457 -7.17 0.31 -29.88
CA THR A 457 -6.42 -0.68 -29.11
C THR A 457 -5.17 0.01 -28.53
N TYR A 458 -4.73 -0.40 -27.35
CA TYR A 458 -3.45 0.04 -26.81
C TYR A 458 -2.32 -0.84 -27.35
N GLU A 459 -1.34 -0.25 -28.04
CA GLU A 459 -0.19 -0.95 -28.64
C GLU A 459 1.05 -0.06 -28.57
N GLY A 460 2.21 -0.66 -28.27
CA GLY A 460 3.48 0.03 -28.16
C GLY A 460 3.57 1.00 -26.98
N VAL A 461 4.53 1.91 -27.06
CA VAL A 461 4.91 2.77 -25.93
C VAL A 461 3.99 3.99 -25.78
N TYR A 462 3.54 4.20 -24.54
CA TYR A 462 2.88 5.40 -24.07
C TYR A 462 3.68 5.99 -22.91
N THR A 463 3.95 7.30 -22.97
CA THR A 463 4.61 8.05 -21.90
C THR A 463 3.56 8.85 -21.14
N VAL A 464 3.53 8.70 -19.81
CA VAL A 464 2.73 9.51 -18.90
C VAL A 464 3.62 10.49 -18.17
N THR A 465 3.27 11.76 -18.17
CA THR A 465 3.92 12.81 -17.38
C THR A 465 2.88 13.49 -16.51
N ILE A 466 3.11 13.52 -15.20
CA ILE A 466 2.24 14.12 -14.18
C ILE A 466 2.99 15.28 -13.56
N GLU A 467 2.50 16.49 -13.81
CA GLU A 467 3.05 17.75 -13.28
C GLU A 467 2.16 18.32 -12.19
N GLY A 468 2.68 19.31 -11.45
CA GLY A 468 1.95 19.99 -10.38
C GLY A 468 1.88 19.20 -9.07
N LEU A 469 2.80 18.24 -8.90
CA LEU A 469 2.98 17.47 -7.67
C LEU A 469 3.90 18.23 -6.71
N GLN A 470 3.82 17.84 -5.45
CA GLN A 470 4.73 18.30 -4.40
C GLN A 470 5.25 17.10 -3.63
N THR A 471 6.52 17.14 -3.29
CA THR A 471 7.07 16.23 -2.30
C THR A 471 6.45 16.49 -0.92
N VAL A 472 6.60 15.56 0.01
CA VAL A 472 6.18 15.75 1.42
C VAL A 472 6.77 17.01 2.04
N ALA A 473 8.00 17.41 1.70
CA ALA A 473 8.60 18.68 2.14
C ALA A 473 7.95 19.93 1.50
N GLY A 474 7.19 19.76 0.41
CA GLY A 474 6.52 20.84 -0.32
C GLY A 474 7.29 21.34 -1.54
N THR A 475 8.38 20.68 -1.90
CA THR A 475 9.15 20.97 -3.11
C THR A 475 8.32 20.61 -4.33
N PRO A 476 8.12 21.53 -5.30
CA PRO A 476 7.47 21.20 -6.57
C PRO A 476 8.22 20.06 -7.28
N THR A 477 7.47 19.09 -7.79
CA THR A 477 8.02 17.93 -8.50
C THR A 477 7.04 17.43 -9.57
N SER A 478 7.46 16.42 -10.31
CA SER A 478 6.69 15.74 -11.33
C SER A 478 7.06 14.26 -11.35
N LEU A 479 6.21 13.47 -12.01
CA LEU A 479 6.38 12.03 -12.17
C LEU A 479 6.22 11.69 -13.65
N THR A 480 7.20 10.99 -14.23
CA THR A 480 7.10 10.45 -15.59
C THR A 480 7.23 8.93 -15.53
N TYR A 481 6.43 8.18 -16.29
CA TYR A 481 6.61 6.74 -16.48
C TYR A 481 6.17 6.29 -17.88
N GLN A 482 6.60 5.11 -18.29
CA GLN A 482 6.29 4.54 -19.61
C GLN A 482 5.62 3.17 -19.49
N VAL A 483 4.65 2.95 -20.36
CA VAL A 483 3.93 1.68 -20.53
C VAL A 483 4.14 1.22 -21.95
N ASP A 484 4.63 0.00 -22.14
CA ASP A 484 4.77 -0.64 -23.45
C ASP A 484 3.73 -1.74 -23.60
N PHE A 485 2.69 -1.45 -24.39
CA PHE A 485 1.58 -2.37 -24.55
C PHE A 485 1.86 -3.44 -25.58
N PHE A 486 1.50 -4.67 -25.22
CA PHE A 486 1.57 -5.83 -26.11
C PHE A 486 0.32 -6.70 -25.95
N SER A 487 0.13 -7.65 -26.87
CA SER A 487 -0.90 -8.68 -26.74
C SER A 487 -0.29 -9.98 -26.24
N THR A 488 -0.86 -10.61 -25.22
CA THR A 488 -0.40 -11.93 -24.76
C THR A 488 -0.47 -13.00 -25.85
N ALA A 489 -1.36 -12.83 -26.84
CA ALA A 489 -1.49 -13.75 -27.98
C ALA A 489 -0.31 -13.67 -28.96
N SER A 490 0.50 -12.61 -28.91
CA SER A 490 1.70 -12.47 -29.75
C SER A 490 2.95 -13.10 -29.15
N VAL A 491 2.87 -13.63 -27.93
CA VAL A 491 4.01 -14.22 -27.21
C VAL A 491 4.08 -15.74 -27.45
N PRO A 492 5.24 -16.31 -27.85
CA PRO A 492 5.37 -17.75 -28.06
C PRO A 492 5.13 -18.59 -26.79
N THR A 493 4.41 -19.71 -26.93
CA THR A 493 3.92 -20.55 -25.80
C THR A 493 4.98 -21.46 -25.14
N SER A 494 6.28 -21.25 -25.37
CA SER A 494 7.35 -22.17 -24.93
C SER A 494 7.95 -21.85 -23.55
N TYR A 495 7.34 -20.96 -22.77
CA TYR A 495 7.76 -20.61 -21.41
C TYR A 495 6.81 -21.18 -20.36
N THR A 496 7.31 -22.09 -19.53
CA THR A 496 6.65 -22.50 -18.29
C THR A 496 7.33 -21.79 -17.14
N VAL A 497 6.58 -20.99 -16.38
CA VAL A 497 7.07 -20.33 -15.16
C VAL A 497 6.36 -20.96 -13.98
N THR A 498 7.13 -21.43 -13.00
CA THR A 498 6.57 -21.80 -11.69
C THR A 498 6.63 -20.56 -10.83
N PHE A 499 5.47 -20.01 -10.45
CA PHE A 499 5.43 -18.84 -9.58
C PHE A 499 5.85 -19.25 -8.18
N ASP A 500 6.91 -18.64 -7.66
CA ASP A 500 7.20 -18.72 -6.23
C ASP A 500 6.22 -17.80 -5.49
N PRO A 501 5.32 -18.36 -4.67
CA PRO A 501 4.39 -17.59 -3.86
C PRO A 501 5.12 -16.96 -2.66
N ASN A 502 6.34 -16.45 -2.81
CA ASN A 502 7.07 -15.63 -1.83
C ASN A 502 7.96 -14.56 -2.51
N GLY A 503 7.84 -14.38 -3.82
CA GLY A 503 8.60 -13.36 -4.55
C GLY A 503 10.07 -13.70 -4.81
N GLY A 504 10.47 -14.98 -4.74
CA GLY A 504 11.79 -15.43 -5.19
C GLY A 504 11.98 -15.30 -6.70
N THR A 505 13.26 -15.35 -7.11
CA THR A 505 13.68 -15.20 -8.51
C THR A 505 13.04 -16.26 -9.40
N LEU A 506 12.45 -15.82 -10.50
CA LEU A 506 11.82 -16.67 -11.50
C LEU A 506 12.87 -17.57 -12.15
N SER A 507 12.67 -18.89 -12.12
CA SER A 507 13.46 -19.83 -12.92
C SER A 507 12.62 -20.25 -14.13
N GLY A 508 12.89 -19.64 -15.28
CA GLY A 508 12.33 -20.06 -16.56
C GLY A 508 13.25 -21.10 -17.21
N SER A 509 12.69 -22.17 -17.77
CA SER A 509 13.40 -23.02 -18.74
C SER A 509 12.70 -22.92 -20.09
N SER A 510 13.42 -22.48 -21.12
CA SER A 510 12.95 -22.61 -22.50
C SER A 510 13.06 -24.08 -22.91
N THR A 511 11.95 -24.71 -23.32
CA THR A 511 12.04 -25.97 -24.05
C THR A 511 12.47 -25.64 -25.48
N ALA A 512 13.75 -25.82 -25.79
CA ALA A 512 14.22 -25.75 -27.16
C ALA A 512 13.54 -26.86 -27.97
N GLN A 513 12.64 -26.51 -28.89
CA GLN A 513 12.22 -27.42 -29.94
C GLN A 513 13.46 -27.76 -30.78
N THR A 514 14.00 -28.96 -30.58
CA THR A 514 14.94 -29.55 -31.53
C THR A 514 14.11 -29.93 -32.75
N GLY A 515 14.14 -29.06 -33.77
CA GLY A 515 13.71 -29.41 -35.11
C GLY A 515 14.49 -30.63 -35.56
N THR A 516 13.78 -31.71 -35.85
CA THR A 516 14.33 -32.86 -36.55
C THR A 516 14.17 -32.58 -38.04
N ASP A 517 15.23 -32.07 -38.66
CA ASP A 517 15.45 -32.30 -40.08
C ASP A 517 15.86 -33.78 -40.24
N GLY A 518 15.01 -34.56 -40.91
CA GLY A 518 15.22 -35.96 -41.25
C GLY A 518 14.28 -36.40 -42.35
#